data_AF-A0A529YZX1-F1
#
_entry.id   AF-A0A529YZX1-F1
#
_cell.length_a   1.000
_cell.length_b   1.000
_cell.length_c   1.000
_cell.angle_alpha   90.00
_cell.angle_beta   90.00
_cell.angle_gamma   90.00
#
_symmetry.space_group_name_H-M   'P 1'
#
loop_
_entity.id
_entity.type
_entity.pdbx_description
1 polymer ?
#
loop_
_entity_poly.entity_id
_entity_poly.type
_entity_poly.pdbx_seq_one_letter_code
_entity_poly.pdbx_strand_id
1 'polypeptide(L)'
;VRYFRAPYGIWTEEVIAASAGAALAPVHWSIDPRDWSRPGVDAIVDRVLADIRPGAIVLLHDGCAPDELQPGNQASLRDQTVTALSRLIPELHGRGFVIRSLPQHP
;
A
#
# COMPACT_ATOMS: atom_id res chain seq x y z
N VAL A 1 1.80 -16.63 -7.61
CA VAL A 1 1.95 -15.60 -6.56
C VAL A 1 3.04 -16.06 -5.61
N ARG A 2 3.99 -15.19 -5.22
CA ARG A 2 5.16 -15.56 -4.37
C ARG A 2 5.22 -14.82 -3.04
N TYR A 3 4.30 -13.89 -2.80
CA TYR A 3 4.27 -13.06 -1.60
C TYR A 3 2.95 -13.21 -0.89
N PHE A 4 2.99 -13.06 0.41
CA PHE A 4 1.82 -12.91 1.25
C PHE A 4 1.95 -11.60 2.04
N ARG A 5 0.83 -10.88 2.16
CA ARG A 5 0.70 -9.71 3.02
C ARG A 5 -0.50 -9.96 3.93
N ALA A 6 -0.25 -10.06 5.23
CA ALA A 6 -1.32 -10.27 6.19
C ALA A 6 -2.34 -9.12 6.12
N PRO A 7 -3.65 -9.42 6.05
CA PRO A 7 -4.70 -8.41 6.18
C PRO A 7 -4.47 -7.54 7.43
N TYR A 8 -4.70 -6.24 7.30
CA TYR A 8 -4.46 -5.25 8.36
C TYR A 8 -3.02 -5.19 8.89
N GLY A 9 -2.07 -5.91 8.27
CA GLY A 9 -0.69 -5.98 8.75
C GLY A 9 -0.51 -6.83 10.01
N ILE A 10 -1.50 -7.63 10.40
CA ILE A 10 -1.46 -8.43 11.62
C ILE A 10 -0.64 -9.69 11.38
N TRP A 11 0.60 -9.68 11.86
CA TRP A 11 1.50 -10.84 11.81
C TRP A 11 1.53 -11.55 13.15
N THR A 12 1.17 -12.83 13.14
CA THR A 12 1.38 -13.76 14.25
C THR A 12 2.36 -14.86 13.83
N GLU A 13 2.92 -15.59 14.78
CA GLU A 13 3.76 -16.76 14.48
C GLU A 13 3.03 -17.77 13.59
N GLU A 14 1.73 -17.99 13.84
CA GLU A 14 0.88 -18.85 13.02
C GLU A 14 0.76 -18.34 11.58
N VAL A 15 0.53 -17.03 11.37
CA VAL A 15 0.43 -16.45 10.03
C VAL A 15 1.77 -16.53 9.29
N ILE A 16 2.88 -16.31 9.99
CA ILE A 16 4.24 -16.45 9.41
C ILE A 16 4.49 -17.91 9.02
N ALA A 17 4.20 -18.86 9.92
CA ALA A 17 4.37 -20.29 9.66
C ALA A 17 3.48 -20.77 8.51
N ALA A 18 2.22 -20.33 8.45
CA ALA A 18 1.31 -20.65 7.36
C ALA A 18 1.80 -20.08 6.02
N SER A 19 2.31 -18.85 6.01
CA SER A 19 2.91 -18.24 4.81
C SER A 19 4.11 -19.04 4.31
N ALA A 20 5.01 -19.43 5.24
CA ALA A 20 6.18 -20.23 4.93
C ALA A 20 5.81 -21.64 4.41
N GLY A 21 4.82 -22.30 5.04
CA GLY A 21 4.30 -23.60 4.61
C GLY A 21 3.67 -23.57 3.22
N ALA A 22 3.13 -22.41 2.81
CA ALA A 22 2.62 -22.17 1.47
C ALA A 22 3.69 -21.70 0.46
N ALA A 23 4.97 -21.67 0.86
CA ALA A 23 6.08 -21.12 0.07
C ALA A 23 5.87 -19.67 -0.39
N LEU A 24 5.24 -18.86 0.46
CA LEU A 24 5.01 -17.43 0.23
C LEU A 24 5.90 -16.59 1.15
N ALA A 25 6.59 -15.60 0.57
CA ALA A 25 7.40 -14.66 1.33
C ALA A 25 6.52 -13.59 2.00
N PRO A 26 6.62 -13.38 3.33
CA PRO A 26 5.87 -12.33 4.02
C PRO A 26 6.40 -10.95 3.62
N VAL A 27 5.51 -10.04 3.20
CA VAL A 27 5.86 -8.68 2.82
C VAL A 27 4.95 -7.67 3.52
N HIS A 28 5.57 -6.77 4.27
CA HIS A 28 4.91 -5.61 4.86
C HIS A 28 5.13 -4.34 4.02
N TRP A 29 4.71 -3.18 4.53
CA TRP A 29 5.01 -1.87 3.95
C TRP A 29 5.87 -1.04 4.91
N SER A 30 6.49 0.01 4.39
CA SER A 30 7.25 0.98 5.21
C SER A 30 6.56 2.33 5.30
N ILE A 31 5.61 2.63 4.41
CA ILE A 31 4.86 3.89 4.36
C ILE A 31 3.38 3.56 4.22
N ASP A 32 2.58 4.09 5.14
CA ASP A 32 1.12 4.03 5.10
C ASP A 32 0.54 5.47 5.10
N PRO A 33 0.08 5.96 3.94
CA PRO A 33 -0.58 7.26 3.84
C PRO A 33 -2.03 7.23 4.33
N ARG A 34 -2.56 6.05 4.70
CA ARG A 34 -3.95 5.82 5.10
C ARG A 34 -4.96 6.24 4.02
N ASP A 35 -4.66 5.96 2.77
CA ASP A 35 -5.52 6.31 1.64
C ASP A 35 -6.94 5.70 1.74
N TRP A 36 -7.04 4.54 2.39
CA TRP A 36 -8.30 3.86 2.73
C TRP A 36 -9.25 4.73 3.56
N SER A 37 -8.74 5.66 4.38
CA SER A 37 -9.56 6.56 5.20
C SER A 37 -10.01 7.83 4.46
N ARG A 38 -9.68 7.95 3.17
CA ARG A 38 -9.99 9.12 2.32
C ARG A 38 -9.55 10.47 2.92
N PRO A 39 -8.29 10.63 3.36
CA PRO A 39 -7.83 11.81 4.09
C PRO A 39 -7.66 13.07 3.21
N GLY A 40 -7.87 12.95 1.89
CA GLY A 40 -7.60 14.00 0.91
C GLY A 40 -6.34 13.71 0.09
N VAL A 41 -6.33 14.19 -1.16
CA VAL A 41 -5.22 13.98 -2.12
C VAL A 41 -3.90 14.51 -1.57
N ASP A 42 -3.91 15.75 -1.05
CA ASP A 42 -2.69 16.40 -0.55
C ASP A 42 -2.12 15.65 0.66
N ALA A 43 -2.98 15.20 1.58
CA ALA A 43 -2.55 14.41 2.73
C ALA A 43 -1.88 13.08 2.32
N ILE A 44 -2.39 12.40 1.29
CA ILE A 44 -1.76 11.18 0.75
C ILE A 44 -0.38 11.52 0.15
N VAL A 45 -0.32 12.56 -0.67
CA VAL A 45 0.92 12.99 -1.34
C VAL A 45 1.98 13.37 -0.31
N ASP A 46 1.64 14.27 0.62
CA ASP A 46 2.57 14.79 1.63
C ASP A 46 3.11 13.68 2.52
N ARG A 47 2.25 12.75 2.96
CA ARG A 47 2.66 11.63 3.81
C ARG A 47 3.61 10.67 3.10
N VAL A 48 3.39 10.40 1.81
CA VAL A 48 4.33 9.59 1.03
C VAL A 48 5.65 10.32 0.84
N LEU A 49 5.63 11.60 0.44
CA LEU A 49 6.84 12.36 0.15
C LEU A 49 7.68 12.70 1.39
N ALA A 50 7.07 12.78 2.57
CA ALA A 50 7.77 13.01 3.83
C ALA A 50 8.66 11.81 4.22
N ASP A 51 8.20 10.58 3.97
CA ASP A 51 8.86 9.36 4.46
C ASP A 51 9.60 8.58 3.36
N ILE A 52 9.52 9.02 2.10
CA ILE A 52 10.12 8.29 0.98
C ILE A 52 11.65 8.23 1.08
N ARG A 53 12.18 7.02 0.91
CA ARG A 53 13.62 6.72 0.86
C ARG A 53 13.89 5.51 -0.03
N PRO A 54 15.12 5.30 -0.51
CA PRO A 54 15.45 4.11 -1.29
C PRO A 54 15.06 2.82 -0.55
N GLY A 55 14.35 1.92 -1.25
CA GLY A 55 13.84 0.67 -0.70
C GLY A 55 12.47 0.76 0.00
N ALA A 56 11.83 1.93 0.05
CA ALA A 56 10.49 2.05 0.62
C ALA A 56 9.42 1.25 -0.14
N ILE A 57 8.46 0.68 0.60
CA ILE A 57 7.26 0.03 0.09
C ILE A 57 6.06 0.84 0.57
N VAL A 58 5.34 1.47 -0.35
CA VAL A 58 4.13 2.28 -0.05
C VAL A 58 2.89 1.38 -0.11
N LEU A 59 2.08 1.39 0.94
CA LEU A 59 0.76 0.76 0.96
C LEU A 59 -0.28 1.70 0.35
N LEU A 60 -1.04 1.23 -0.64
CA LEU A 60 -2.21 1.90 -1.22
C LEU A 60 -3.29 0.84 -1.50
N HIS A 61 -4.54 1.29 -1.64
CA HIS A 61 -5.70 0.42 -1.81
C HIS A 61 -6.46 0.72 -3.11
N ASP A 62 -6.98 -0.33 -3.74
CA ASP A 62 -7.88 -0.27 -4.90
C ASP A 62 -9.30 -0.79 -4.56
N GLY A 63 -9.52 -1.20 -3.32
CA GLY A 63 -10.81 -1.65 -2.79
C GLY A 63 -10.99 -1.34 -1.30
N CYS A 64 -12.12 -1.74 -0.73
CA CYS A 64 -12.45 -1.59 0.69
C CYS A 64 -12.88 -2.94 1.30
N ALA A 65 -12.91 -3.01 2.62
CA ALA A 65 -13.40 -4.21 3.29
C ALA A 65 -14.93 -4.38 3.06
N PRO A 66 -15.47 -5.61 3.08
CA PRO A 66 -16.88 -5.84 2.77
C PRO A 66 -17.86 -5.12 3.71
N ASP A 67 -17.48 -4.93 4.97
CA ASP A 67 -18.23 -4.18 5.98
C ASP A 67 -18.28 -2.66 5.68
N GLU A 68 -17.31 -2.16 4.90
CA GLU A 68 -17.27 -0.76 4.45
C GLU A 68 -18.10 -0.52 3.18
N LEU A 69 -18.59 -1.58 2.52
CA LEU A 69 -19.49 -1.51 1.36
C LEU A 69 -20.94 -1.21 1.80
N GLN A 70 -21.16 -0.07 2.45
CA GLN A 70 -22.50 0.39 2.79
C GLN A 70 -23.04 1.38 1.73
N PRO A 71 -24.33 1.30 1.36
CA PRO A 71 -24.96 2.30 0.50
C PRO A 71 -24.78 3.72 1.06
N GLY A 72 -24.33 4.66 0.23
CA GLY A 72 -24.05 6.04 0.64
C GLY A 72 -22.68 6.25 1.27
N ASN A 73 -21.94 5.19 1.63
CA ASN A 73 -20.57 5.31 2.08
C ASN A 73 -19.63 5.53 0.88
N GLN A 74 -18.81 6.58 0.94
CA GLN A 74 -17.79 6.86 -0.06
C GLN A 74 -16.49 6.09 0.22
N ALA A 75 -16.40 5.33 1.33
CA ALA A 75 -15.22 4.57 1.74
C ALA A 75 -14.77 3.51 0.73
N SER A 76 -15.60 3.14 -0.26
CA SER A 76 -15.19 2.28 -1.37
C SER A 76 -14.57 3.04 -2.55
N LEU A 77 -14.76 4.35 -2.63
CA LEU A 77 -14.16 5.17 -3.67
C LEU A 77 -12.65 5.33 -3.44
N ARG A 78 -11.87 5.28 -4.52
CA ARG A 78 -10.41 5.43 -4.53
C ARG A 78 -9.93 6.56 -5.44
N ASP A 79 -10.81 7.52 -5.73
CA ASP A 79 -10.53 8.73 -6.51
C ASP A 79 -9.37 9.54 -5.94
N GLN A 80 -9.29 9.68 -4.61
CA GLN A 80 -8.19 10.37 -3.95
C GLN A 80 -6.85 9.64 -4.15
N THR A 81 -6.84 8.31 -4.03
CA THR A 81 -5.66 7.47 -4.29
C THR A 81 -5.20 7.62 -5.73
N VAL A 82 -6.11 7.48 -6.70
CA VAL A 82 -5.80 7.61 -8.14
C VAL A 82 -5.29 9.01 -8.46
N THR A 83 -5.91 10.05 -7.91
CA THR A 83 -5.48 11.44 -8.11
C THR A 83 -4.11 11.71 -7.46
N ALA A 84 -3.85 11.14 -6.28
CA ALA A 84 -2.55 11.24 -5.62
C ALA A 84 -1.46 10.54 -6.43
N LEU A 85 -1.73 9.38 -7.03
CA LEU A 85 -0.78 8.68 -7.90
C LEU A 85 -0.36 9.52 -9.11
N SER A 86 -1.31 10.25 -9.73
CA SER A 86 -1.02 11.18 -10.84
C SER A 86 -0.06 12.31 -10.44
N ARG A 87 0.07 12.64 -9.15
CA ARG A 87 1.05 13.61 -8.63
C ARG A 87 2.32 12.94 -8.12
N LEU A 88 2.20 11.82 -7.41
CA LEU A 88 3.32 11.11 -6.80
C LEU A 88 4.28 10.52 -7.83
N ILE A 89 3.76 9.83 -8.86
CA ILE A 89 4.62 9.15 -9.84
C ILE A 89 5.59 10.13 -10.53
N PRO A 90 5.14 11.25 -11.13
CA PRO A 90 6.07 12.20 -11.75
C PRO A 90 7.00 12.87 -10.74
N GLU A 91 6.52 13.21 -9.54
CA GLU A 91 7.35 13.81 -8.49
C GLU A 91 8.47 12.87 -8.03
N LEU A 92 8.16 11.58 -7.84
CA LEU A 92 9.13 10.56 -7.48
C LEU A 92 10.18 10.38 -8.58
N HIS A 93 9.77 10.34 -9.85
CA HIS A 93 10.71 10.32 -10.97
C HIS A 93 11.57 11.58 -11.01
N GLY A 94 11.00 12.76 -10.77
CA GLY A 94 11.72 14.04 -10.70
C GLY A 94 12.78 14.07 -9.59
N ARG A 95 12.53 13.35 -8.49
CA ARG A 95 13.48 13.15 -7.38
C ARG A 95 14.49 12.01 -7.62
N GLY A 96 14.45 11.35 -8.78
CA GLY A 96 15.38 10.28 -9.15
C GLY A 96 15.01 8.89 -8.62
N PHE A 97 13.83 8.71 -8.05
CA PHE A 97 13.33 7.38 -7.68
C PHE A 97 12.86 6.61 -8.91
N VAL A 98 12.95 5.28 -8.85
CA VAL A 98 12.38 4.38 -9.84
C VAL A 98 11.41 3.44 -9.13
N ILE A 99 10.17 3.39 -9.60
CA ILE A 99 9.15 2.47 -9.08
C ILE A 99 9.40 1.10 -9.70
N ARG A 100 9.46 0.06 -8.86
CA ARG A 100 9.68 -1.33 -9.29
C ARG A 100 8.68 -2.26 -8.61
N SER A 101 8.45 -3.41 -9.23
CA SER A 101 7.81 -4.53 -8.56
C SER A 101 8.68 -5.05 -7.41
N LEU A 102 8.07 -5.74 -6.45
CA LEU A 102 8.80 -6.39 -5.37
C LEU A 102 9.85 -7.36 -5.93
N PRO A 103 11.10 -7.33 -5.43
CA PRO A 103 12.20 -8.13 -5.94
C PRO A 103 11.93 -9.61 -5.71
N GLN A 104 11.95 -10.42 -6.78
CA GLN A 104 11.74 -11.87 -6.67
C GLN A 104 12.79 -12.47 -5.72
N HIS A 105 12.34 -13.10 -4.64
CA HIS A 105 13.22 -13.96 -3.85
C HIS A 105 13.68 -15.14 -4.73
N PRO A 106 14.98 -15.50 -4.70
CA PRO A 106 15.48 -16.69 -5.38
C PRO A 106 14.77 -17.95 -4.90
#